data_AF-A0A8J3G9Z0-F1
#
_entry.id   AF-A0A8J3G9Z0-F1
#
_cell.length_a   1.000
_cell.length_b   1.000
_cell.length_c   1.000
_cell.angle_alpha   90.00
_cell.angle_beta   90.00
_cell.angle_gamma   90.00
#
_symmetry.space_group_name_H-M   'P 1'
#
loop_
_entity.id
_entity.type
_entity.pdbx_description
1 polymer ?
#
loop_
_entity_poly.entity_id
_entity_poly.type
_entity_poly.pdbx_seq_one_letter_code
_entity_poly.pdbx_strand_id
1 'polypeptide(L)'
;MEFQELATLWNTTDQELTTQIEIKKKLLKEVGVQKVRTRLAGIKWTAYFELAVNLAFLTFIGRYVMDTFTEIKFFLPGFLLFALTIASVLFSGYQLSLYYGIRAGHPVVKTQLKVARLRYLELLETNLLLVVIPLFFAPFMIVMANALAHYDLYRHSDWLIYSTLGSVVIALIIVFFLRKFPNERLQEAQSFLNELKEEE
;
A
#
# COMPACT_ATOMS: atom_id res chain seq x y z
N MET A 1 -30.40 -23.50 -53.99
CA MET A 1 -30.25 -22.82 -52.70
C MET A 1 -31.36 -21.82 -52.60
N GLU A 2 -32.30 -22.05 -51.69
CA GLU A 2 -33.39 -21.12 -51.48
C GLU A 2 -32.89 -19.93 -50.68
N PHE A 3 -33.41 -18.74 -50.97
CA PHE A 3 -33.03 -17.49 -50.31
C PHE A 3 -33.15 -17.57 -48.77
N GLN A 4 -34.06 -18.42 -48.29
CA GLN A 4 -34.23 -18.73 -46.87
C GLN A 4 -33.02 -19.44 -46.25
N GLU A 5 -32.33 -20.33 -46.97
CA GLU A 5 -31.12 -21.01 -46.46
C GLU A 5 -29.95 -20.05 -46.30
N LEU A 6 -29.80 -19.07 -47.19
CA LEU A 6 -28.75 -18.06 -47.08
C LEU A 6 -29.02 -17.09 -45.90
N ALA A 7 -30.28 -16.74 -45.68
CA ALA A 7 -30.68 -15.87 -44.57
C ALA A 7 -30.46 -16.52 -43.20
N THR A 8 -30.73 -17.83 -43.07
CA THR A 8 -30.46 -18.56 -41.82
C THR A 8 -28.96 -18.70 -41.57
N LEU A 9 -28.17 -19.04 -42.60
CA LEU A 9 -26.71 -19.16 -42.46
C LEU A 9 -26.06 -17.84 -42.04
N TRP A 10 -26.54 -16.71 -42.59
CA TRP A 10 -26.05 -15.38 -42.23
C TRP A 10 -26.35 -15.04 -40.77
N ASN A 11 -27.58 -15.27 -40.31
CA ASN A 11 -27.96 -15.01 -38.91
C ASN A 11 -27.19 -15.89 -37.92
N THR A 12 -26.98 -17.17 -38.23
CA THR A 12 -26.19 -18.06 -37.37
C THR A 12 -24.74 -17.60 -37.29
N THR A 13 -24.15 -17.18 -38.41
CA THR A 13 -22.77 -16.67 -38.46
C THR A 13 -22.64 -15.37 -37.65
N ASP A 14 -23.59 -14.44 -37.76
CA ASP A 14 -23.59 -13.18 -37.00
C ASP A 14 -23.75 -13.42 -35.48
N GLN A 15 -24.58 -14.39 -35.11
CA GLN A 15 -24.80 -14.80 -33.72
C GLN A 15 -23.56 -15.51 -33.13
N GLU A 16 -22.86 -16.32 -33.91
CA GLU A 16 -21.57 -16.88 -33.53
C GLU A 16 -20.49 -15.81 -33.39
N LEU A 17 -20.46 -14.83 -34.30
CA LEU A 17 -19.48 -13.74 -34.28
C LEU A 17 -19.65 -12.87 -33.04
N THR A 18 -20.88 -12.46 -32.73
CA THR A 18 -21.21 -11.68 -31.53
C THR A 18 -20.87 -12.46 -30.25
N THR A 19 -21.19 -13.75 -30.20
CA THR A 19 -20.82 -14.62 -29.08
C THR A 19 -19.30 -14.74 -28.91
N GLN A 20 -18.55 -14.90 -30.00
CA GLN A 20 -17.08 -14.91 -29.98
C GLN A 20 -16.49 -13.57 -29.53
N ILE A 21 -17.06 -12.45 -29.95
CA ILE A 21 -16.63 -11.11 -29.52
C ILE A 21 -16.86 -10.93 -28.02
N GLU A 22 -18.01 -11.33 -27.49
CA GLU A 22 -18.28 -11.26 -26.04
C GLU A 22 -17.33 -12.15 -25.23
N ILE A 23 -17.06 -13.38 -25.71
CA ILE A 23 -16.13 -14.30 -25.06
C ILE A 23 -14.72 -13.71 -25.07
N LYS A 24 -14.26 -13.17 -26.21
CA LYS A 24 -12.94 -12.51 -26.32
C LYS A 24 -12.84 -11.30 -25.38
N LYS A 25 -13.88 -10.46 -25.28
CA LYS A 25 -13.93 -9.33 -24.33
C LYS A 25 -13.86 -9.80 -22.87
N LYS A 26 -14.59 -10.86 -22.51
CA LYS A 26 -14.53 -11.45 -21.16
C LYS A 26 -13.14 -12.01 -20.84
N LEU A 27 -12.52 -12.73 -21.77
CA LEU A 27 -11.16 -13.27 -21.64
C LEU A 27 -10.12 -12.16 -21.53
N LEU A 28 -10.18 -11.13 -22.37
CA LEU A 28 -9.29 -9.96 -22.30
C LEU A 28 -9.39 -9.27 -20.94
N LYS A 29 -10.61 -9.09 -20.43
CA LYS A 29 -10.85 -8.51 -19.11
C LYS A 29 -10.29 -9.39 -17.99
N GLU A 30 -10.47 -10.70 -18.07
CA GLU A 30 -9.98 -11.64 -17.05
C GLU A 30 -8.45 -11.71 -17.02
N VAL A 31 -7.82 -11.89 -18.19
CA VAL A 31 -6.35 -11.88 -18.35
C VAL A 31 -5.78 -10.53 -17.93
N GLY A 32 -6.43 -9.43 -18.28
CA GLY A 32 -6.02 -8.10 -17.91
C GLY A 32 -6.05 -7.85 -16.39
N VAL A 33 -7.15 -8.22 -15.73
CA VAL A 33 -7.27 -8.13 -14.27
C VAL A 33 -6.26 -9.05 -13.57
N GLN A 34 -6.02 -10.25 -14.11
CA GLN A 34 -5.04 -11.18 -13.57
C GLN A 34 -3.61 -10.63 -13.70
N LYS A 35 -3.25 -10.02 -14.83
CA LYS A 35 -1.95 -9.36 -15.03
C LYS A 35 -1.73 -8.21 -14.06
N VAL A 36 -2.76 -7.37 -13.85
CA VAL A 36 -2.76 -6.30 -12.83
C VAL A 36 -2.55 -6.89 -11.44
N ARG A 37 -3.25 -7.98 -11.10
CA ARG A 37 -3.12 -8.63 -9.77
C ARG A 37 -1.73 -9.21 -9.55
N THR A 38 -1.12 -9.83 -10.56
CA THR A 38 0.25 -10.34 -10.46
C THR A 38 1.25 -9.21 -10.26
N ARG A 39 1.07 -8.07 -10.94
CA ARG A 39 1.91 -6.87 -10.74
C ARG A 39 1.75 -6.27 -9.34
N LEU A 40 0.53 -6.27 -8.80
CA LEU A 40 0.22 -5.79 -7.44
C LEU A 40 0.56 -6.82 -6.34
N ALA A 41 0.95 -8.05 -6.67
CA ALA A 41 1.25 -9.08 -5.68
C ALA A 41 2.42 -8.70 -4.77
N GLY A 42 3.35 -7.85 -5.25
CA GLY A 42 4.42 -7.29 -4.43
C GLY A 42 3.88 -6.46 -3.27
N ILE A 43 2.92 -5.57 -3.54
CA ILE A 43 2.26 -4.70 -2.54
C ILE A 43 1.57 -5.56 -1.48
N LYS A 44 0.91 -6.64 -1.90
CA LYS A 44 0.28 -7.60 -0.98
C LYS A 44 1.29 -8.15 0.03
N TRP A 45 2.45 -8.62 -0.44
CA TRP A 45 3.47 -9.19 0.44
C TRP A 45 4.11 -8.14 1.34
N THR A 46 4.37 -6.93 0.82
CA THR A 46 4.85 -5.81 1.63
C THR A 46 3.85 -5.46 2.74
N ALA A 47 2.56 -5.31 2.42
CA ALA A 47 1.53 -5.01 3.41
C ALA A 47 1.37 -6.12 4.46
N TYR A 48 1.52 -7.41 4.08
CA TYR A 48 1.50 -8.51 5.04
C TYR A 48 2.70 -8.48 5.98
N PHE A 49 3.90 -8.27 5.44
CA PHE A 49 5.11 -8.17 6.24
C PHE A 49 5.05 -6.99 7.19
N GLU A 50 4.63 -5.83 6.70
CA GLU A 50 4.44 -4.62 7.50
C GLU A 50 3.40 -4.83 8.60
N LEU A 51 2.25 -5.44 8.31
CA LEU A 51 1.26 -5.80 9.33
C LEU A 51 1.85 -6.71 10.42
N ALA A 52 2.59 -7.74 10.03
CA ALA A 52 3.19 -8.67 10.98
C ALA A 52 4.20 -7.96 11.90
N VAL A 53 5.07 -7.12 11.33
CA VAL A 53 6.04 -6.32 12.09
C VAL A 53 5.32 -5.32 13.00
N ASN A 54 4.35 -4.58 12.49
CA ASN A 54 3.61 -3.59 13.28
C ASN A 54 2.82 -4.24 14.42
N LEU A 55 2.22 -5.43 14.21
CA LEU A 55 1.53 -6.15 15.28
C LEU A 55 2.50 -6.62 16.37
N ALA A 56 3.65 -7.17 16.00
CA ALA A 56 4.69 -7.55 16.96
C ALA A 56 5.24 -6.32 17.72
N PHE A 57 5.37 -5.20 17.03
CA PHE A 57 5.84 -3.96 17.64
C PHE A 57 4.78 -3.32 18.55
N LEU A 58 3.50 -3.44 18.21
CA LEU A 58 2.39 -2.93 19.01
C LEU A 58 2.22 -3.70 20.32
N THR A 59 2.47 -5.01 20.35
CA THR A 59 2.49 -5.77 21.61
C THR A 59 3.66 -5.35 22.50
N PHE A 60 4.84 -5.11 21.91
CA PHE A 60 6.01 -4.61 22.62
C PHE A 60 5.77 -3.22 23.22
N ILE A 61 5.33 -2.24 22.41
CA ILE A 61 5.07 -0.88 22.90
C ILE A 61 3.89 -0.87 23.88
N GLY A 62 2.84 -1.64 23.61
CA GLY A 62 1.66 -1.71 24.49
C GLY A 62 2.04 -2.13 25.90
N ARG A 63 2.93 -3.13 26.04
CA ARG A 63 3.50 -3.50 27.33
C ARG A 63 4.34 -2.38 27.94
N TYR A 64 5.25 -1.81 27.16
CA TYR A 64 6.13 -0.72 27.63
C TYR A 64 5.34 0.48 28.18
N VAL A 65 4.28 0.89 27.49
CA VAL A 65 3.42 2.03 27.89
C VAL A 65 2.70 1.75 29.21
N MET A 66 2.28 0.49 29.45
CA MET A 66 1.67 0.10 30.72
C MET A 66 2.69 0.12 31.87
N ASP A 67 3.90 -0.39 31.61
CA ASP A 67 4.98 -0.46 32.60
C ASP A 67 5.51 0.94 32.97
N THR A 68 5.45 1.91 32.05
CA THR A 68 5.93 3.29 32.24
C THR A 68 4.83 4.31 32.50
N PHE A 69 3.60 3.88 32.79
CA PHE A 69 2.45 4.79 33.00
C PHE A 69 2.67 5.82 34.14
N THR A 70 3.49 5.49 35.13
CA THR A 70 3.85 6.37 36.25
C THR A 70 4.93 7.39 35.90
N GLU A 71 5.76 7.12 34.88
CA GLU A 71 6.89 7.96 34.49
C GLU A 71 6.56 8.73 33.20
N ILE A 72 5.92 9.89 33.35
CA ILE A 72 5.42 10.73 32.23
C ILE A 72 6.48 10.95 31.13
N LYS A 73 7.76 11.08 31.53
CA LYS A 73 8.88 11.29 30.61
C LYS A 73 9.03 10.16 29.59
N PHE A 74 8.79 8.91 29.98
CA PHE A 74 8.89 7.74 29.10
C PHE A 74 7.53 7.33 28.52
N PHE A 75 6.46 7.61 29.25
CA PHE A 75 5.10 7.38 28.79
C PHE A 75 4.77 8.17 27.52
N LEU A 76 5.11 9.46 27.46
CA LEU A 76 4.74 10.32 26.32
C LEU A 76 5.37 9.85 24.99
N PRO A 77 6.68 9.56 24.91
CA PRO A 77 7.29 8.93 23.73
C PRO A 77 6.68 7.57 23.39
N GLY A 78 6.45 6.71 24.39
CA GLY A 78 5.85 5.39 24.20
C GLY A 78 4.44 5.47 23.62
N PHE A 79 3.62 6.37 24.16
CA PHE A 79 2.26 6.61 23.68
C PHE A 79 2.25 7.17 22.26
N LEU A 80 3.16 8.09 21.93
CA LEU A 80 3.29 8.64 20.59
C LEU A 80 3.67 7.56 19.56
N LEU A 81 4.62 6.67 19.89
CA LEU A 81 4.94 5.51 19.06
C LEU A 81 3.75 4.56 18.92
N PHE A 82 3.01 4.33 20.00
CA PHE A 82 1.84 3.47 19.99
C PHE A 82 0.77 3.99 19.02
N ALA A 83 0.47 5.29 19.09
CA ALA A 83 -0.48 5.95 18.19
C ALA A 83 -0.02 5.89 16.72
N LEU A 84 1.27 6.14 16.44
CA LEU A 84 1.84 6.02 15.10
C LEU A 84 1.75 4.58 14.56
N THR A 85 2.06 3.59 15.40
CA THR A 85 2.01 2.17 15.01
C THR A 85 0.57 1.74 14.70
N ILE A 86 -0.41 2.18 15.48
CA ILE A 86 -1.84 1.95 15.18
C ILE A 86 -2.20 2.55 13.82
N ALA A 87 -1.79 3.79 13.56
CA ALA A 87 -2.06 4.43 12.28
C ALA A 87 -1.47 3.61 11.12
N SER A 88 -0.23 3.14 11.23
CA SER A 88 0.39 2.27 10.23
C SER A 88 -0.38 0.98 10.01
N VAL A 89 -0.82 0.28 11.08
CA VAL A 89 -1.67 -0.92 10.96
C VAL A 89 -2.96 -0.65 10.19
N LEU A 90 -3.62 0.48 10.46
CA LEU A 90 -4.84 0.88 9.76
C LEU A 90 -4.57 1.17 8.28
N PHE A 91 -3.46 1.83 7.95
CA PHE A 91 -3.05 2.08 6.56
C PHE A 91 -2.76 0.79 5.80
N SER A 92 -1.94 -0.12 6.34
CA SER A 92 -1.63 -1.41 5.70
C SER A 92 -2.89 -2.27 5.55
N GLY A 93 -3.78 -2.25 6.55
CA GLY A 93 -5.08 -2.92 6.49
C GLY A 93 -5.99 -2.35 5.38
N TYR A 94 -6.01 -1.03 5.20
CA TYR A 94 -6.77 -0.39 4.13
C TYR A 94 -6.21 -0.69 2.74
N GLN A 95 -4.89 -0.69 2.57
CA GLN A 95 -4.23 -1.11 1.33
C GLN A 95 -4.60 -2.56 0.96
N LEU A 96 -4.59 -3.46 1.94
CA LEU A 96 -4.95 -4.85 1.73
C LEU A 96 -6.43 -5.02 1.36
N SER A 97 -7.33 -4.25 1.97
CA SER A 97 -8.75 -4.19 1.60
C SER A 97 -8.96 -3.72 0.16
N LEU A 98 -8.24 -2.67 -0.27
CA LEU A 98 -8.24 -2.20 -1.65
C LEU A 98 -7.76 -3.27 -2.63
N TYR A 99 -6.67 -3.98 -2.29
CA TYR A 99 -6.13 -5.07 -3.08
C TYR A 99 -7.15 -6.22 -3.25
N TYR A 100 -7.76 -6.71 -2.15
CA TYR A 100 -8.77 -7.76 -2.22
C TYR A 100 -10.07 -7.34 -2.90
N GLY A 101 -10.32 -6.03 -2.99
CA GLY A 101 -11.41 -5.45 -3.74
C GLY A 101 -11.25 -5.54 -5.26
N ILE A 102 -10.07 -5.84 -5.80
CA ILE A 102 -9.84 -5.97 -7.24
C ILE A 102 -10.24 -7.39 -7.68
N ARG A 103 -11.42 -7.52 -8.30
CA ARG A 103 -11.98 -8.80 -8.78
C ARG A 103 -12.39 -8.68 -10.25
N ALA A 104 -12.20 -9.75 -11.03
CA ALA A 104 -12.50 -9.79 -12.47
C ALA A 104 -13.99 -9.53 -12.81
N GLY A 105 -14.89 -9.83 -11.88
CA GLY A 105 -16.33 -9.56 -12.03
C GLY A 105 -16.76 -8.09 -11.91
N HIS A 106 -15.87 -7.17 -11.51
CA HIS A 106 -16.23 -5.76 -11.38
C HIS A 106 -16.13 -5.00 -12.72
N PRO A 107 -16.93 -3.93 -12.93
CA PRO A 107 -16.74 -2.99 -14.04
C PRO A 107 -15.30 -2.46 -14.09
N VAL A 108 -14.73 -2.32 -15.29
CA VAL A 108 -13.33 -1.86 -15.50
C VAL A 108 -13.09 -0.52 -14.79
N VAL A 109 -14.06 0.39 -14.85
CA VAL A 109 -14.05 1.69 -14.17
C VAL A 109 -13.86 1.56 -12.65
N LYS A 110 -14.51 0.57 -12.00
CA LYS A 110 -14.34 0.34 -10.55
C LYS A 110 -12.95 -0.19 -10.22
N THR A 111 -12.36 -0.99 -11.10
CA THR A 111 -10.98 -1.48 -10.96
C THR A 111 -9.97 -0.35 -11.13
N GLN A 112 -10.14 0.50 -12.15
CA GLN A 112 -9.31 1.70 -12.36
C GLN A 112 -9.34 2.62 -11.15
N LEU A 113 -10.53 2.89 -10.58
CA LEU A 113 -10.66 3.75 -9.38
C LEU A 113 -9.89 3.18 -8.18
N LYS A 114 -9.93 1.86 -7.96
CA LYS A 114 -9.20 1.21 -6.85
C LYS A 114 -7.68 1.28 -7.06
N VAL A 115 -7.20 1.06 -8.29
CA VAL A 115 -5.78 1.18 -8.63
C VAL A 115 -5.30 2.63 -8.48
N ALA A 116 -6.11 3.61 -8.93
CA ALA A 116 -5.80 5.03 -8.74
C ALA A 116 -5.73 5.41 -7.26
N ARG A 117 -6.63 4.89 -6.42
CA ARG A 117 -6.59 5.08 -4.96
C ARG A 117 -5.36 4.46 -4.32
N LEU A 118 -4.96 3.25 -4.75
CA LEU A 118 -3.72 2.62 -4.28
C LEU A 118 -2.49 3.49 -4.61
N ARG A 119 -2.41 4.03 -5.83
CA ARG A 119 -1.35 4.95 -6.21
C ARG A 119 -1.34 6.23 -5.37
N TYR A 120 -2.52 6.79 -5.12
CA TYR A 120 -2.65 7.97 -4.27
C TYR A 120 -2.16 7.69 -2.84
N LEU A 121 -2.51 6.53 -2.28
CA LEU A 121 -2.05 6.11 -0.95
C LEU A 121 -0.52 5.94 -0.92
N GLU A 122 0.08 5.30 -1.92
CA GLU A 122 1.54 5.11 -1.97
C GLU A 122 2.29 6.46 -2.04
N LEU A 123 1.77 7.43 -2.80
CA LEU A 123 2.32 8.79 -2.85
C LEU A 123 2.14 9.54 -1.52
N LEU A 124 0.97 9.40 -0.90
CA LEU A 124 0.69 9.99 0.40
C LEU A 124 1.61 9.40 1.47
N GLU A 125 1.79 8.08 1.50
CA GLU A 125 2.70 7.37 2.39
C GLU A 125 4.14 7.82 2.19
N THR A 126 4.60 7.89 0.94
CA THR A 126 5.93 8.41 0.59
C THR A 126 6.12 9.84 1.11
N ASN A 127 5.10 10.69 1.03
CA ASN A 127 5.18 12.04 1.56
C ASN A 127 5.16 12.07 3.09
N LEU A 128 4.35 11.21 3.71
CA LEU A 128 4.28 11.09 5.17
C LEU A 128 5.60 10.60 5.76
N LEU A 129 6.39 9.78 5.06
CA LEU A 129 7.70 9.33 5.53
C LEU A 129 8.64 10.49 5.91
N LEU A 130 8.54 11.66 5.23
CA LEU A 130 9.30 12.86 5.60
C LEU A 130 9.05 13.32 7.03
N VAL A 131 7.83 13.14 7.51
CA VAL A 131 7.40 13.57 8.85
C VAL A 131 7.48 12.40 9.83
N VAL A 132 7.05 11.21 9.41
CA VAL A 132 6.98 10.02 10.26
C VAL A 132 8.38 9.55 10.65
N ILE A 133 9.36 9.52 9.74
CA ILE A 133 10.71 9.02 10.08
C ILE A 133 11.34 9.86 11.21
N PRO A 134 11.41 11.20 11.12
CA PRO A 134 12.01 12.00 12.19
C PRO A 134 11.21 11.95 13.48
N LEU A 135 9.88 11.98 13.36
CA LEU A 135 8.98 11.92 14.50
C LEU A 135 9.00 10.56 15.21
N PHE A 136 9.22 9.47 14.48
CA PHE A 136 9.33 8.12 15.02
C PHE A 136 10.69 7.90 15.68
N PHE A 137 11.77 8.38 15.05
CA PHE A 137 13.14 8.06 15.45
C PHE A 137 13.47 8.43 16.90
N ALA A 138 13.20 9.67 17.31
CA ALA A 138 13.52 10.12 18.67
C ALA A 138 12.76 9.34 19.76
N PRO A 139 11.42 9.24 19.70
CA PRO A 139 10.66 8.41 20.63
C PRO A 139 11.11 6.95 20.60
N PHE A 140 11.37 6.39 19.42
CA PHE A 140 11.84 5.01 19.27
C PHE A 140 13.15 4.77 20.02
N MET A 141 14.14 5.65 19.85
CA MET A 141 15.42 5.51 20.54
C MET A 141 15.27 5.63 22.06
N ILE A 142 14.46 6.58 22.53
CA ILE A 142 14.19 6.76 23.97
C ILE A 142 13.55 5.50 24.57
N VAL A 143 12.50 4.99 23.91
CA VAL A 143 11.77 3.79 24.35
C VAL A 143 12.70 2.58 24.32
N MET A 144 13.46 2.37 23.26
CA MET A 144 14.36 1.21 23.15
C MET A 144 15.50 1.24 24.16
N ALA A 145 16.12 2.40 24.39
CA ALA A 145 17.21 2.50 25.35
C ALA A 145 16.73 2.28 26.80
N ASN A 146 15.55 2.79 27.13
CA ASN A 146 14.95 2.56 28.44
C ASN A 146 14.46 1.10 28.58
N ALA A 147 13.76 0.56 27.58
CA ALA A 147 13.19 -0.78 27.63
C ALA A 147 14.25 -1.90 27.68
N LEU A 148 15.35 -1.75 26.94
CA LEU A 148 16.38 -2.80 26.84
C LEU A 148 17.55 -2.63 27.80
N ALA A 149 17.97 -1.38 28.06
CA ALA A 149 19.18 -1.09 28.85
C ALA A 149 18.88 -0.35 30.15
N HIS A 150 17.60 -0.06 30.45
CA HIS A 150 17.19 0.79 31.58
C HIS A 150 17.93 2.13 31.61
N TYR A 151 18.28 2.63 30.42
CA TYR A 151 19.13 3.80 30.26
C TYR A 151 18.31 5.04 29.93
N ASP A 152 18.54 6.11 30.70
CA ASP A 152 17.88 7.39 30.51
C ASP A 152 18.60 8.23 29.43
N LEU A 153 18.08 8.16 28.20
CA LEU A 153 18.60 8.92 27.05
C LEU A 153 18.45 10.44 27.21
N TYR A 154 17.57 10.92 28.10
CA TYR A 154 17.43 12.36 28.34
C TYR A 154 18.68 12.99 28.95
N ARG A 155 19.57 12.19 29.55
CA ARG A 155 20.87 12.66 30.04
C ARG A 155 21.81 13.10 28.91
N HIS A 156 21.56 12.68 27.68
CA HIS A 156 22.35 13.02 26.50
C HIS A 156 21.48 13.78 25.49
N SER A 157 20.89 14.89 25.93
CA SER A 157 20.00 15.74 25.12
C SER A 157 20.62 16.19 23.81
N ASP A 158 21.91 16.53 23.82
CA ASP A 158 22.62 17.00 22.63
C ASP A 158 22.68 15.90 21.56
N TRP A 159 22.99 14.67 21.97
CA TRP A 159 23.00 13.51 21.09
C TRP A 159 21.61 13.23 20.50
N LEU A 160 20.55 13.37 21.30
CA LEU A 160 19.17 13.23 20.81
C LEU A 160 18.83 14.29 19.75
N ILE A 161 19.22 15.55 19.95
CA ILE A 161 18.98 16.64 19.00
C ILE A 161 19.72 16.37 17.69
N TYR A 162 21.02 16.05 17.75
CA TYR A 162 21.80 15.75 16.54
C TYR A 162 21.29 14.51 15.80
N SER A 163 20.88 13.48 16.54
CA SER A 163 20.36 12.26 15.92
C SER A 163 18.97 12.48 15.30
N THR A 164 18.13 13.33 15.89
CA THR A 164 16.84 13.72 15.32
C THR A 164 17.02 14.60 14.08
N LEU A 165 17.99 15.52 14.08
CA LEU A 165 18.33 16.28 12.87
C LEU A 165 18.90 15.37 11.78
N GLY A 166 19.73 14.39 12.16
CA GLY A 166 20.23 13.36 11.26
C GLY A 166 19.10 12.53 10.63
N SER A 167 18.08 12.17 11.40
CA SER A 167 16.93 11.41 10.87
C SER A 167 16.10 12.21 9.86
N VAL A 168 16.04 13.55 9.97
CA VAL A 168 15.46 14.42 8.92
C VAL A 168 16.24 14.31 7.61
N VAL A 169 17.57 14.34 7.65
CA VAL A 169 18.41 14.19 6.46
C VAL A 169 18.22 12.83 5.83
N ILE A 170 18.19 11.77 6.65
CA ILE A 170 17.93 10.40 6.18
C ILE A 170 16.54 10.30 5.55
N ALA A 171 15.51 10.89 6.16
CA ALA A 171 14.16 10.92 5.62
C ALA A 171 14.11 11.61 4.25
N LEU A 172 14.80 12.74 4.08
CA LEU A 172 14.91 13.43 2.80
C LEU A 172 15.57 12.57 1.73
N ILE A 173 16.65 11.86 2.07
CA ILE A 173 17.34 10.95 1.14
C ILE A 173 16.42 9.81 0.73
N ILE A 174 15.78 9.14 1.69
CA ILE A 174 14.86 8.02 1.43
C ILE A 174 13.72 8.48 0.53
N VAL A 175 13.07 9.59 0.86
CA VAL A 175 11.94 10.12 0.08
C VAL A 175 12.39 10.57 -1.31
N PHE A 176 13.59 11.16 -1.43
CA PHE A 176 14.16 11.50 -2.73
C PHE A 176 14.36 10.26 -3.60
N PHE A 177 14.93 9.18 -3.04
CA PHE A 177 15.10 7.92 -3.77
C PHE A 177 13.76 7.28 -4.14
N LEU A 178 12.80 7.21 -3.22
CA LEU A 178 11.47 6.64 -3.48
C LEU A 178 10.69 7.44 -4.54
N ARG A 179 10.82 8.77 -4.54
CA ARG A 179 10.24 9.61 -5.60
C ARG A 179 10.94 9.46 -6.94
N LYS A 180 12.27 9.25 -6.93
CA LYS A 180 13.07 9.08 -8.14
C LYS A 180 12.88 7.71 -8.80
N PHE A 181 12.62 6.68 -8.00
CA PHE A 181 12.34 5.31 -8.46
C PHE A 181 10.92 4.89 -8.06
N PRO A 182 9.88 5.54 -8.62
CA PRO A 182 8.50 5.18 -8.33
C PRO A 182 8.21 3.75 -8.81
N ASN A 183 7.28 3.07 -8.13
CA ASN A 183 6.99 1.66 -8.34
C ASN A 183 6.50 1.37 -9.77
N GLU A 184 7.42 0.92 -10.64
CA GLU A 184 7.20 0.69 -12.08
C GLU A 184 6.00 -0.23 -12.34
N ARG A 185 5.80 -1.22 -11.46
CA ARG A 185 4.69 -2.20 -11.55
C ARG A 185 3.31 -1.56 -11.45
N LEU A 186 3.19 -0.48 -10.68
CA LEU A 186 1.93 0.25 -10.47
C LEU A 186 1.65 1.18 -11.65
N GLN A 187 2.69 1.80 -12.22
CA GLN A 187 2.57 2.58 -13.47
C GLN A 187 2.17 1.68 -14.64
N GLU A 188 2.84 0.53 -14.78
CA GLU A 188 2.54 -0.48 -15.79
C GLU A 188 1.13 -1.08 -15.67
N ALA A 189 0.61 -1.22 -14.45
CA ALA A 189 -0.77 -1.67 -14.24
C ALA A 189 -1.78 -0.61 -14.67
N GLN A 190 -1.47 0.68 -14.44
CA GLN A 190 -2.34 1.79 -14.82
C GLN A 190 -2.30 2.06 -16.33
N SER A 191 -1.13 2.00 -16.97
CA SER A 191 -1.01 2.16 -18.43
C SER A 191 -1.81 1.09 -19.17
N PHE A 192 -1.66 -0.17 -18.74
CA PHE A 192 -2.41 -1.29 -19.31
C PHE A 192 -3.94 -1.15 -19.12
N LEU A 193 -4.38 -0.61 -17.99
CA LEU A 193 -5.81 -0.33 -17.76
C LEU A 193 -6.33 0.85 -18.59
N ASN A 194 -5.48 1.80 -18.97
CA ASN A 194 -5.85 2.90 -19.85
C ASN A 194 -5.96 2.43 -21.31
N GLU A 195 -5.03 1.59 -21.77
CA GLU A 195 -5.08 0.96 -23.09
C GLU A 195 -6.40 0.19 -23.31
N LEU A 196 -6.85 -0.57 -22.31
CA LEU A 196 -8.13 -1.30 -22.37
C LEU A 196 -9.37 -0.39 -22.47
N LYS A 197 -9.27 0.90 -22.12
CA LYS A 197 -10.37 1.87 -22.24
C LYS A 197 -10.43 2.49 -23.63
N GLU A 198 -9.31 2.56 -24.34
CA GLU A 198 -9.26 3.10 -25.71
C GLU A 198 -9.78 2.09 -26.75
N GLU A 199 -9.86 0.80 -26.38
CA GLU A 199 -10.40 -0.29 -27.22
C GLU A 199 -11.92 -0.56 -27.02
N GLU A 200 -12.57 0.08 -26.03
CA GLU A 200 -14.03 0.02 -25.81
C GLU A 200 -14.78 1.15 -26.52
#